data_AF-A0A4R3MSM7-F1
#
_entry.id   AF-A0A4R3MSM7-F1
#
_cell.length_a   1.000
_cell.length_b   1.000
_cell.length_c   1.000
_cell.angle_alpha   90.00
_cell.angle_beta   90.00
_cell.angle_gamma   90.00
#
_symmetry.space_group_name_H-M   'P 1'
#
loop_
_entity.id
_entity.type
_entity.pdbx_description
1 polymer ?
#
loop_
_entity_poly.entity_id
_entity_poly.type
_entity_poly.pdbx_seq_one_letter_code
_entity_poly.pdbx_strand_id
1 'polypeptide(L)' 'MNYTIHQTISINILKVEAVTNSSVLQIGSSGSIQALSNLYNTGGFTKPAEEAKPMQPIPYQPVIPLTATV' A
#
# COMPACT_ATOMS: atom_id res chain seq x y z
N MET A 1 -20.98 50.40 -3.27
CA MET A 1 -21.08 49.50 -4.44
C MET A 1 -21.48 48.14 -3.88
N ASN A 2 -22.70 47.67 -4.14
CA ASN A 2 -23.17 46.38 -3.61
C ASN A 2 -23.12 45.34 -4.72
N TYR A 3 -22.36 44.28 -4.51
CA TYR A 3 -22.28 43.14 -5.42
C TYR A 3 -22.96 41.95 -4.75
N THR A 4 -23.94 41.38 -5.43
CA THR A 4 -24.56 40.13 -5.03
C THR A 4 -24.02 39.03 -5.93
N ILE A 5 -23.19 38.16 -5.37
CA ILE A 5 -22.61 37.03 -6.09
C ILE A 5 -23.43 35.78 -5.77
N HIS A 6 -24.02 35.17 -6.80
CA HIS A 6 -24.68 33.88 -6.70
C HIS A 6 -23.73 32.80 -7.20
N GLN A 7 -23.22 31.96 -6.28
CA GLN A 7 -22.28 30.88 -6.61
C GLN A 7 -22.83 29.55 -6.13
N THR A 8 -22.73 28.52 -6.97
CA THR A 8 -23.03 27.12 -6.61
C THR A 8 -21.76 26.31 -6.79
N ILE A 9 -21.27 25.69 -5.71
CA ILE A 9 -20.12 24.78 -5.75
C ILE A 9 -20.64 23.37 -5.50
N SER A 10 -20.37 22.45 -6.43
CA SER A 10 -20.68 21.03 -6.28
C SER A 10 -19.37 20.23 -6.24
N ILE A 11 -19.12 19.54 -5.12
CA ILE A 11 -17.92 18.73 -4.90
C ILE A 11 -18.37 17.28 -4.81
N ASN A 12 -17.93 16.45 -5.76
CA ASN A 12 -18.16 15.01 -5.73
C ASN A 12 -16.87 14.31 -5.32
N ILE A 13 -16.94 13.49 -4.28
CA ILE A 13 -15.80 12.74 -3.77
C ILE A 13 -16.04 11.27 -4.07
N LEU A 14 -15.13 10.67 -4.84
CA LEU A 14 -15.02 9.22 -4.98
C LEU A 14 -13.73 8.79 -4.27
N LYS A 15 -13.86 8.15 -3.11
CA LYS A 15 -12.71 7.65 -2.34
C LYS A 15 -12.58 6.15 -2.55
N VAL A 16 -11.40 5.71 -2.98
CA VAL A 16 -11.04 4.29 -3.06
C VAL A 16 -9.95 4.03 -2.02
N GLU A 17 -10.26 3.26 -1.00
CA GLU A 17 -9.40 3.08 0.17
C GLU A 17 -8.29 2.08 -0.04
N ALA A 18 -8.57 0.99 -0.76
CA ALA A 18 -7.60 -0.03 -1.10
C ALA A 18 -7.89 -0.60 -2.49
N VAL A 19 -6.82 -0.83 -3.25
CA VAL A 19 -6.85 -1.46 -4.57
C VAL A 19 -5.97 -2.71 -4.44
N THR A 20 -6.58 -3.90 -4.45
CA THR A 20 -5.86 -5.17 -4.39
C THR A 20 -5.41 -5.59 -5.79
N ASN A 21 -4.65 -6.68 -5.89
CA ASN A 21 -4.20 -7.18 -7.19
C ASN A 21 -5.36 -7.43 -8.14
N SER A 22 -5.19 -6.93 -9.37
CA SER A 22 -6.16 -7.05 -10.48
C SER A 22 -7.51 -6.40 -10.18
N SER A 23 -7.47 -5.21 -9.56
CA SER A 23 -8.64 -4.36 -9.41
C SER A 23 -8.73 -3.37 -10.57
N VAL A 24 -9.94 -3.14 -11.08
CA VAL A 24 -10.20 -2.13 -12.10
C VAL A 24 -11.32 -1.22 -11.61
N LEU A 25 -11.08 0.09 -11.62
CA LEU A 25 -12.08 1.11 -11.36
C LEU A 25 -12.39 1.83 -12.67
N GLN A 26 -13.62 1.72 -13.15
CA GLN A 26 -14.05 2.39 -14.37
C GLN A 26 -15.27 3.28 -14.14
N ILE A 27 -15.20 4.50 -14.70
CA ILE A 27 -16.28 5.47 -14.76
C ILE A 27 -16.60 5.71 -16.24
N GLY A 28 -17.80 5.34 -16.69
CA GLY A 28 -18.21 5.35 -18.11
C GLY A 28 -18.37 3.95 -18.70
N SER A 29 -18.70 3.85 -20.00
CA SER A 29 -18.94 2.56 -20.66
C SER A 29 -17.65 1.82 -21.00
N SER A 30 -17.66 0.50 -20.84
CA SER A 30 -16.56 -0.39 -21.20
C SER A 30 -16.96 -1.41 -22.25
N GLY A 31 -16.07 -1.70 -23.19
CA GLY A 31 -16.25 -2.76 -24.17
C GLY A 31 -16.01 -4.16 -23.57
N SER A 32 -14.83 -4.38 -22.98
CA SER A 32 -14.48 -5.60 -22.25
C SER A 32 -13.25 -5.34 -21.40
N ILE A 33 -13.28 -5.76 -20.14
CA ILE A 33 -12.14 -5.65 -19.22
C ILE A 33 -11.86 -7.03 -18.62
N GLN A 34 -10.63 -7.50 -18.81
CA GLN A 34 -10.13 -8.71 -18.19
C GLN A 34 -9.11 -8.33 -17.14
N ALA A 35 -9.53 -8.36 -15.88
CA ALA A 35 -8.64 -8.20 -14.75
C ALA A 35 -8.11 -9.59 -14.34
N LEU A 36 -6.87 -9.90 -14.72
CA LEU A 36 -6.25 -11.19 -14.45
C LEU A 36 -5.23 -11.05 -13.31
N SER A 37 -5.34 -11.89 -12.29
CA SER A 37 -4.37 -11.99 -11.20
C SER A 37 -3.79 -13.38 -11.14
N ASN A 38 -2.55 -13.55 -11.61
CA ASN A 38 -1.83 -14.80 -11.48
C ASN A 38 -0.91 -14.72 -10.27
N LEU A 39 -1.43 -15.13 -9.11
CA LEU A 39 -0.69 -15.15 -7.85
C LEU A 39 0.19 -16.41 -7.80
N TYR A 40 1.34 -16.37 -8.49
CA TYR A 40 2.30 -17.47 -8.43
C TYR A 40 3.15 -17.37 -7.17
N ASN A 41 3.11 -18.43 -6.37
CA ASN A 41 3.99 -18.61 -5.23
C ASN A 41 5.35 -19.18 -5.71
N THR A 42 6.14 -18.35 -6.38
CA THR A 42 7.47 -18.75 -6.88
C THR A 42 8.50 -18.97 -5.77
N GLY A 43 8.15 -18.63 -4.52
CA GLY A 43 8.99 -18.82 -3.34
C GLY A 43 8.80 -20.15 -2.60
N GLY A 44 7.90 -21.03 -3.05
CA GLY A 44 7.71 -22.35 -2.44
C GLY A 44 7.09 -22.32 -1.04
N PHE A 45 6.40 -21.24 -0.67
CA PHE A 45 5.80 -21.10 0.66
C PHE A 45 4.59 -22.04 0.81
N THR A 46 4.75 -23.14 1.55
CA THR A 46 3.67 -24.13 1.77
C THR A 46 2.73 -23.76 2.92
N LYS A 47 3.08 -22.73 3.68
CA LYS A 47 2.33 -22.24 4.84
C LYS A 47 2.20 -20.72 4.75
N PRO A 48 1.15 -20.13 5.37
CA PRO A 48 1.05 -18.68 5.51
C PRO A 48 2.33 -18.07 6.09
N ALA A 49 2.65 -16.84 5.70
CA ALA A 49 3.79 -16.12 6.26
C ALA A 49 3.68 -16.05 7.79
N GLU A 50 4.80 -16.24 8.49
CA GLU A 50 4.86 -16.13 9.95
C GLU A 50 4.47 -14.71 10.38
N GLU A 51 3.77 -14.56 11.50
CA GLU A 51 3.40 -13.25 12.01
C GLU A 51 4.65 -12.38 12.22
N ALA A 52 4.58 -11.13 11.78
CA ALA A 52 5.67 -10.18 11.94
C ALA A 52 5.96 -10.00 13.44
N LYS A 53 7.12 -10.48 13.88
CA LYS A 53 7.57 -10.28 15.27
C LYS A 53 7.82 -8.78 15.47
N PRO A 54 7.26 -8.16 16.53
CA PRO A 54 7.58 -6.78 16.85
C PRO A 54 9.10 -6.69 16.99
N MET A 55 9.68 -5.69 16.32
CA MET A 55 11.12 -5.44 16.38
C MET A 55 11.44 -5.17 17.85
N GLN A 56 12.07 -6.15 18.52
CA GLN A 56 12.54 -5.94 19.88
C GLN A 56 13.48 -4.75 19.86
N PRO A 57 13.44 -3.85 20.86
CA PRO A 57 14.48 -2.86 21.02
C PRO A 57 15.80 -3.62 21.08
N ILE A 58 16.59 -3.56 20.01
CA ILE A 58 17.97 -4.03 20.04
C ILE A 58 18.62 -3.27 21.19
N PRO A 59 19.07 -3.93 22.27
CA PRO A 59 19.83 -3.24 23.29
C PRO A 59 21.03 -2.65 22.56
N TYR A 60 21.23 -1.33 22.69
CA TYR A 60 22.47 -0.69 22.28
C TYR A 60 23.60 -1.34 23.08
N GLN A 61 24.18 -2.42 22.56
CA GLN A 61 25.44 -2.93 23.06
C GLN A 61 26.52 -2.00 22.48
N PRO A 62 27.33 -1.34 23.33
CA PRO A 62 28.49 -0.63 22.82
C PRO A 62 29.36 -1.64 22.09
N VAL A 63 29.57 -1.41 20.79
CA VAL A 63 30.45 -2.23 19.97
C VAL A 63 31.85 -2.04 20.51
N ILE A 64 32.33 -3.00 21.31
CA ILE A 64 33.72 -3.04 21.73
C ILE A 64 34.58 -3.27 20.48
N PRO A 65 35.60 -2.43 20.21
CA PRO A 65 36.46 -2.64 19.07
C PRO A 65 37.22 -3.95 19.27
N LEU A 66 37.07 -4.86 18.31
CA LEU A 66 37.83 -6.10 18.24
C LEU A 66 39.31 -5.73 18.11
N THR A 67 40.10 -5.93 19.16
CA THR A 67 41.56 -5.84 19.05
C THR A 67 42.00 -6.97 18.14
N ALA A 68 42.47 -6.63 16.94
CA ALA A 68 43.11 -7.58 16.04
C ALA A 68 44.27 -8.25 16.78
N THR A 69 44.09 -9.53 17.15
CA THR A 69 45.21 -10.36 17.58
C THR A 69 45.77 -11.02 16.34
N VAL A 70 47.10 -10.85 16.23
CA VAL A 70 48.06 -11.24 15.19
C VAL A 70 47.75 -12.55 14.48
#